data_AF-A0A0C2FVQ4-F1
#
_entry.id   AF-A0A0C2FVQ4-F1
#
_cell.length_a   1.000
_cell.length_b   1.000
_cell.length_c   1.000
_cell.angle_alpha   90.00
_cell.angle_beta   90.00
_cell.angle_gamma   90.00
#
_symmetry.space_group_name_H-M   'P 1'
#
loop_
_entity.id
_entity.type
_entity.pdbx_description
1 polymer ?
#
loop_
_entity_poly.entity_id
_entity_poly.type
_entity_poly.pdbx_seq_one_letter_code
_entity_poly.pdbx_strand_id
1 'polypeptide(L)'
;MYVDNEEYFGFLIVSDDFNDIVHKGKLHPEMWEIFENRELWEARYLHPDYSKQLEEGHEIEQACPDVYDYPLVSERFSKEMIEEMEHYGKWSDGTNKVGDTAGARVR
;
A
#
# COMPACT_ATOMS: atom_id res chain seq x y z
N MET A 1 -20.20 -37.05 2.89
CA MET A 1 -19.75 -35.70 2.48
C MET A 1 -18.40 -35.89 1.84
N TYR A 2 -18.20 -35.46 0.60
CA TYR A 2 -16.93 -35.56 -0.13
C TYR A 2 -16.38 -34.14 -0.35
N VAL A 3 -15.06 -34.00 -0.32
CA VAL A 3 -14.32 -32.77 -0.59
C VAL A 3 -13.26 -33.10 -1.64
N ASP A 4 -13.10 -32.23 -2.62
CA ASP A 4 -12.13 -32.36 -3.72
C ASP A 4 -11.09 -31.24 -3.60
N ASN A 5 -9.82 -31.62 -3.72
CA ASN A 5 -8.65 -30.74 -3.66
C ASN A 5 -7.60 -31.12 -4.73
N GLU A 6 -8.02 -31.79 -5.81
CA GLU A 6 -7.14 -32.18 -6.92
C GLU A 6 -6.70 -30.96 -7.78
N GLU A 7 -7.47 -29.87 -7.74
CA GLU A 7 -7.16 -28.61 -8.43
C GLU A 7 -7.06 -27.43 -7.45
N TYR A 8 -6.46 -26.33 -7.91
CA TYR A 8 -6.46 -25.07 -7.18
C TYR A 8 -7.77 -24.31 -7.41
N PHE A 9 -8.59 -24.21 -6.37
CA PHE A 9 -9.86 -23.50 -6.41
C PHE A 9 -9.80 -22.08 -5.83
N GLY A 10 -8.74 -21.73 -5.10
CA GLY A 10 -8.56 -20.43 -4.46
C GLY A 10 -8.13 -20.53 -3.00
N PHE A 11 -8.36 -19.45 -2.25
CA PHE A 11 -8.03 -19.33 -0.84
C PHE A 11 -9.23 -18.80 -0.05
N LEU A 12 -9.16 -18.95 1.28
CA LEU A 12 -10.15 -18.41 2.20
C LEU A 12 -9.70 -17.05 2.71
N ILE A 13 -10.64 -16.11 2.79
CA ILE A 13 -10.40 -14.79 3.36
C ILE A 13 -10.49 -14.84 4.88
N VAL A 14 -9.63 -14.08 5.55
CA VAL A 14 -9.73 -13.84 7.00
C VAL A 14 -10.64 -12.63 7.19
N SER A 15 -11.69 -12.74 8.01
CA SER A 15 -12.69 -11.67 8.20
C SER A 15 -12.97 -11.31 9.65
N ASP A 16 -12.23 -11.91 10.59
CA ASP A 16 -12.45 -11.79 12.03
C ASP A 16 -12.42 -10.31 12.49
N ASP A 17 -11.42 -9.55 12.04
CA ASP A 17 -11.21 -8.15 12.44
C ASP A 17 -11.75 -7.12 11.42
N PHE A 18 -12.26 -7.57 10.27
CA PHE A 18 -12.73 -6.68 9.20
C PHE A 18 -13.88 -5.79 9.67
N ASN A 19 -14.80 -6.36 10.43
CA ASN A 19 -15.95 -5.63 11.00
C ASN A 19 -15.48 -4.50 11.94
N ASP A 20 -14.44 -4.74 12.73
CA ASP A 20 -13.87 -3.73 13.63
C ASP A 20 -13.19 -2.59 12.87
N ILE A 21 -12.56 -2.87 11.73
CA ILE A 21 -11.98 -1.84 10.86
C ILE A 21 -13.09 -0.94 10.29
N VAL A 22 -14.19 -1.54 9.83
CA VAL A 22 -15.38 -0.80 9.39
C VAL A 22 -15.94 0.07 10.52
N HIS A 23 -16.11 -0.48 11.72
CA HIS A 23 -16.64 0.26 12.88
C HIS A 23 -15.74 1.41 13.35
N LYS A 24 -14.43 1.34 13.08
CA LYS A 24 -13.47 2.42 13.37
C LYS A 24 -13.59 3.61 12.41
N GLY A 25 -14.54 3.59 11.46
CA GLY A 25 -14.85 4.71 10.58
C GLY A 25 -13.83 4.86 9.44
N LYS A 26 -13.23 3.76 8.99
CA LYS A 26 -12.39 3.74 7.79
C LYS A 26 -13.26 3.81 6.54
N LEU A 27 -12.95 4.72 5.62
CA LEU A 27 -13.72 4.91 4.39
C LEU A 27 -13.48 3.76 3.38
N HIS A 28 -12.27 3.21 3.36
CA HIS A 28 -11.79 2.13 2.51
C HIS A 28 -11.14 1.02 3.36
N PRO A 29 -11.93 0.21 4.10
CA PRO A 29 -11.43 -0.80 5.04
C PRO A 29 -10.38 -1.75 4.45
N GLU A 30 -10.50 -2.10 3.17
CA GLU A 30 -9.57 -2.99 2.48
C GLU A 30 -8.12 -2.46 2.44
N MET A 31 -7.90 -1.15 2.57
CA MET A 31 -6.55 -0.58 2.66
C MET A 31 -5.78 -1.07 3.90
N TRP A 32 -6.49 -1.44 4.98
CA TRP A 32 -5.91 -1.91 6.24
C TRP A 32 -5.69 -3.43 6.30
N GLU A 33 -6.08 -4.16 5.26
CA GLU A 33 -6.06 -5.63 5.21
C GLU A 33 -4.72 -6.22 4.75
N ILE A 34 -3.66 -5.41 4.64
CA ILE A 34 -2.33 -5.86 4.16
C ILE A 34 -1.75 -7.02 4.99
N PHE A 35 -2.10 -7.10 6.27
CA PHE A 35 -1.59 -8.12 7.19
C PHE A 35 -2.41 -9.42 7.17
N GLU A 36 -3.74 -9.33 7.10
CA GLU A 36 -4.64 -10.48 7.19
C GLU A 36 -4.92 -11.11 5.82
N ASN A 37 -5.02 -10.29 4.76
CA ASN A 37 -5.40 -10.73 3.41
C ASN A 37 -4.42 -10.19 2.35
N ARG A 38 -3.12 -10.42 2.57
CA ARG A 38 -2.04 -9.88 1.73
C ARG A 38 -2.22 -10.14 0.23
N GLU A 39 -2.60 -11.36 -0.16
CA GLU A 39 -2.76 -11.72 -1.58
C GLU A 39 -3.84 -10.86 -2.28
N LEU A 40 -4.97 -10.62 -1.60
CA LEU A 40 -6.02 -9.72 -2.09
C LEU A 40 -5.55 -8.27 -2.12
N TRP A 41 -4.81 -7.86 -1.10
CA TRP A 41 -4.29 -6.50 -0.98
C TRP A 41 -3.31 -6.19 -2.12
N GLU A 42 -2.33 -7.08 -2.35
CA GLU A 42 -1.33 -6.96 -3.42
C GLU A 42 -2.02 -6.90 -4.79
N ALA A 43 -2.95 -7.82 -5.06
CA ALA A 43 -3.69 -7.85 -6.33
C ALA A 43 -4.51 -6.57 -6.60
N ARG A 44 -4.89 -5.83 -5.55
CA ARG A 44 -5.73 -4.63 -5.64
C ARG A 44 -4.92 -3.34 -5.65
N TYR A 45 -3.87 -3.27 -4.84
CA TYR A 45 -3.20 -2.03 -4.47
C TYR A 45 -1.76 -1.92 -4.96
N LEU A 46 -1.15 -3.02 -5.37
CA LEU A 46 0.16 -3.00 -5.99
C LEU A 46 0.03 -2.65 -7.47
N HIS A 47 1.02 -1.95 -8.03
CA HIS A 47 1.02 -1.70 -9.46
C HIS A 47 1.23 -3.02 -10.22
N PRO A 48 0.50 -3.28 -11.34
CA PRO A 48 0.64 -4.54 -12.09
C PRO A 48 2.07 -4.84 -12.56
N ASP A 49 2.82 -3.78 -12.87
CA ASP A 49 4.21 -3.90 -13.30
C ASP A 49 5.22 -4.03 -12.15
N TYR A 50 4.82 -3.87 -10.88
CA TYR A 50 5.73 -3.87 -9.71
C TYR A 50 6.56 -5.17 -9.59
N SER A 51 6.00 -6.30 -10.02
CA SER A 51 6.72 -7.57 -9.96
C SER A 51 7.93 -7.60 -10.89
N LYS A 52 7.94 -6.80 -11.96
CA LYS A 52 9.05 -6.74 -12.93
C LYS A 52 10.31 -6.18 -12.30
N GLN A 53 10.18 -5.29 -11.32
CA GLN A 53 11.32 -4.72 -10.60
C GLN A 53 12.02 -5.73 -9.68
N LEU A 54 11.38 -6.86 -9.39
CA LEU A 54 11.95 -7.94 -8.59
C LEU A 54 12.65 -9.01 -9.45
N GLU A 55 12.51 -8.95 -10.77
CA GLU A 55 13.13 -9.91 -11.69
C GLU A 55 14.66 -9.73 -11.74
N GLU A 56 15.38 -10.85 -11.79
CA GLU A 56 16.83 -10.83 -11.89
C GLU A 56 17.29 -10.12 -13.18
N GLY A 57 18.13 -9.10 -13.03
CA GLY A 57 18.66 -8.33 -14.16
C GLY A 57 17.75 -7.22 -14.68
N HIS A 58 16.61 -6.94 -14.02
CA HIS A 58 15.83 -5.75 -14.31
C HIS A 58 16.57 -4.48 -13.85
N GLU A 59 16.75 -3.53 -14.76
CA GLU A 59 17.36 -2.24 -14.45
C GLU A 59 16.27 -1.20 -14.19
N ILE A 60 16.25 -0.64 -12.98
CA ILE A 60 15.30 0.39 -12.59
C ILE A 60 15.77 1.74 -13.14
N GLU A 61 14.86 2.48 -13.75
CA GLU A 61 15.14 3.81 -14.30
C GLU A 61 15.63 4.76 -13.19
N GLN A 62 16.65 5.56 -13.51
CA GLN A 62 17.16 6.58 -12.60
C GLN A 62 16.87 7.98 -13.15
N ALA A 63 16.03 8.74 -12.45
CA ALA A 63 15.71 10.12 -12.83
C ALA A 63 16.91 11.06 -12.60
N CYS A 64 17.76 10.74 -11.63
CA CYS A 64 18.97 11.47 -11.23
C CYS A 64 19.96 10.48 -10.58
N PRO A 65 21.25 10.85 -10.40
CA PRO A 65 22.20 9.99 -9.69
C PRO A 65 21.65 9.57 -8.32
N ASP A 66 21.61 8.27 -8.08
CA ASP A 66 21.08 7.66 -6.86
C ASP A 66 19.59 7.92 -6.58
N VAL A 67 18.78 8.26 -7.60
CA VAL A 67 17.32 8.44 -7.51
C VAL A 67 16.62 7.52 -8.49
N TYR A 68 15.97 6.47 -7.95
CA TYR A 68 15.29 5.43 -8.71
C TYR A 68 13.81 5.73 -8.86
N ASP A 69 13.28 5.55 -10.08
CA ASP A 69 11.88 5.74 -10.43
C ASP A 69 11.27 4.42 -10.92
N TYR A 70 10.20 3.99 -10.25
CA TYR A 70 9.49 2.76 -10.61
C TYR A 70 8.04 2.80 -10.11
N PRO A 71 7.12 2.10 -10.80
CA PRO A 71 5.74 2.01 -10.38
C PRO A 71 5.59 1.12 -9.13
N LEU A 72 5.02 1.67 -8.06
CA LEU A 72 4.83 0.97 -6.79
C LEU A 72 3.37 0.57 -6.55
N VAL A 73 2.48 1.54 -6.53
CA VAL A 73 1.07 1.37 -6.13
C VAL A 73 0.12 1.55 -7.31
N SER A 74 -1.05 0.92 -7.26
CA SER A 74 -2.09 1.06 -8.27
C SER A 74 -2.77 2.43 -8.21
N GLU A 75 -3.39 2.86 -9.32
CA GLU A 75 -4.20 4.08 -9.36
C GLU A 75 -5.31 4.08 -8.30
N ARG A 76 -5.87 2.90 -8.06
CA ARG A 76 -6.89 2.69 -7.02
C ARG A 76 -6.34 3.01 -5.63
N PHE A 77 -5.16 2.50 -5.28
CA PHE A 77 -4.55 2.78 -3.98
C PHE A 77 -4.32 4.28 -3.80
N SER A 78 -3.76 4.94 -4.83
CA SER A 78 -3.52 6.39 -4.81
C SER A 78 -4.81 7.18 -4.58
N LYS A 79 -5.89 6.81 -5.26
CA LYS A 79 -7.19 7.45 -5.10
C LYS A 79 -7.76 7.26 -3.69
N GLU A 80 -7.83 6.01 -3.21
CA GLU A 80 -8.41 5.70 -1.90
C GLU A 80 -7.58 6.32 -0.77
N MET A 81 -6.25 6.39 -0.91
CA MET A 81 -5.38 7.09 0.03
C MET A 81 -5.68 8.59 0.10
N ILE A 82 -5.90 9.25 -1.03
CA ILE A 82 -6.32 10.66 -1.05
C ILE A 82 -7.66 10.82 -0.35
N GLU A 83 -8.64 9.97 -0.68
CA GLU A 83 -9.98 10.00 -0.08
C GLU A 83 -9.92 9.81 1.45
N GLU A 84 -9.08 8.91 1.98
CA GLU A 84 -8.87 8.73 3.41
C GLU A 84 -8.22 9.94 4.10
N MET A 85 -7.19 10.52 3.49
CA MET A 85 -6.50 11.68 4.07
C MET A 85 -7.42 12.90 4.10
N GLU A 86 -8.20 13.13 3.04
CA GLU A 86 -9.20 14.18 2.99
C GLU A 86 -10.38 13.91 3.95
N HIS A 87 -10.79 12.65 4.12
CA HIS A 87 -11.80 12.27 5.10
C HIS A 87 -11.35 12.60 6.54
N TYR A 88 -10.07 12.40 6.86
CA TYR A 88 -9.51 12.80 8.14
C TYR A 88 -9.44 14.33 8.31
N GLY A 89 -9.10 15.05 7.23
CA GLY A 89 -9.25 16.50 7.11
C GLY A 89 -8.36 17.38 8.00
N LYS A 90 -7.46 16.77 8.78
CA LYS A 90 -6.53 17.50 9.68
C LYS A 90 -5.13 17.57 9.08
N TRP A 91 -5.04 18.25 7.94
CA TRP A 91 -3.76 18.57 7.32
C TRP A 91 -2.89 19.42 8.26
N SER A 92 -1.57 19.24 8.17
CA SER A 92 -0.62 20.01 8.98
C SER A 92 -0.70 21.51 8.68
N ASP A 93 -0.54 22.32 9.71
CA ASP A 93 -0.41 23.78 9.59
C ASP A 93 1.06 24.23 9.60
N GLY A 94 1.28 25.56 9.59
CA GLY A 94 2.62 26.14 9.60
C GLY A 94 3.40 26.00 10.91
N THR A 95 2.83 25.38 11.96
CA THR A 95 3.50 25.15 13.24
C THR A 95 4.05 23.73 13.38
N ASN A 96 3.80 22.87 12.37
CA ASN A 96 4.27 21.50 12.39
C ASN A 96 5.82 21.44 12.41
N LYS A 97 6.38 20.54 13.22
CA LYS A 97 7.82 20.29 13.29
C LYS A 97 8.12 18.99 12.56
N VAL A 98 8.68 19.11 11.37
CA VAL A 98 9.21 17.98 10.61
C VAL A 98 10.67 17.79 11.00
N GLY A 99 11.14 16.54 11.05
CA GLY A 99 12.55 16.18 11.33
C GLY A 99 13.49 16.56 10.18
N ASP A 100 13.44 17.80 9.73
CA ASP A 100 14.32 18.34 8.72
C ASP A 100 15.67 18.72 9.35
N THR A 101 16.75 18.22 8.77
CA THR A 101 18.12 18.55 9.16
C THR A 101 18.65 19.81 8.46
N ALA A 102 17.81 20.58 7.76
CA ALA A 102 18.17 21.84 7.14
C ALA A 102 18.90 22.76 8.14
N GLY A 103 20.23 22.87 7.98
CA GLY A 103 21.11 23.68 8.83
C GLY A 103 22.12 22.90 9.68
N ALA A 104 22.08 21.56 9.70
CA ALA A 104 23.14 20.73 10.28
C ALA A 104 24.38 20.74 9.36
N ARG A 105 25.13 21.85 9.38
CA ARG A 105 26.43 21.93 8.71
C ARG A 105 27.38 20.98 9.43
N VAL A 106 27.75 19.88 8.77
CA VAL A 106 28.87 19.03 9.19
C VAL A 106 30.11 19.95 9.26
N ARG A 107 30.65 20.13 10.46
CA ARG A 107 31.94 20.80 10.67
C ARG A 107 33.08 19.86 10.30
#